data_AF-A7VLJ2-F1
#
_entry.id   AF-A7VLJ2-F1
#
_cell.length_a   1.000
_cell.length_b   1.000
_cell.length_c   1.000
_cell.angle_alpha   90.00
_cell.angle_beta   90.00
_cell.angle_gamma   90.00
#
_symmetry.space_group_name_H-M   'P 1'
#
loop_
_entity.id
_entity.type
_entity.pdbx_description
1 polymer ?
#
loop_
_entity_poly.entity_id
_entity_poly.type
_entity_poly.pdbx_seq_one_letter_code
_entity_poly.pdbx_strand_id
1 'polypeptide(L)'
;NNLLTHRLFSLQIKVISGFLLPPSKLSKTNTANPVVTLEIYGVPSDQCSKKTKVAKNNAFNPQWNKSFTFSIKVPELAMIRFCVEDQIPMVGNEFVAQYTLPLSCISKGYRHVPLLNRYGQSLLPASLFVHIWYE
;
A
#
# COMPACT_ATOMS: atom_id res chain seq x y z
N ASN A 1 33.63 21.21 5.54
CA ASN A 1 32.92 20.00 5.10
C ASN A 1 31.44 20.02 5.51
N ASN A 2 30.72 21.11 5.19
CA ASN A 2 29.31 21.33 5.59
C ASN A 2 28.43 21.53 4.35
N LEU A 3 28.24 20.48 3.55
CA LEU A 3 27.32 20.54 2.42
C LEU A 3 26.43 19.30 2.45
N LEU A 4 25.12 19.58 2.50
CA LEU A 4 23.99 18.65 2.37
C LEU A 4 23.47 18.04 3.68
N THR A 5 22.89 18.87 4.54
CA THR A 5 21.67 18.46 5.25
C THR A 5 20.58 18.22 4.20
N HIS A 6 20.53 17.02 3.61
CA HIS A 6 19.42 16.63 2.73
C HIS A 6 18.12 16.70 3.55
N ARG A 7 17.24 17.64 3.19
CA ARG A 7 15.87 17.70 3.70
C ARG A 7 15.23 16.36 3.39
N LEU A 8 14.75 15.66 4.42
CA LEU A 8 14.06 14.38 4.25
C LEU A 8 12.79 14.60 3.41
N PHE A 9 12.58 13.75 2.42
CA PHE A 9 11.33 13.70 1.70
C PHE A 9 10.25 13.11 2.62
N SER A 10 9.26 13.93 2.98
CA SER A 10 8.22 13.56 3.93
C SER A 10 6.98 13.11 3.18
N LEU A 11 6.81 11.79 3.01
CA LEU A 11 5.67 11.20 2.30
C LEU A 11 4.54 10.86 3.27
N GLN A 12 3.36 11.43 3.06
CA GLN A 12 2.14 11.13 3.80
C GLN A 12 1.14 10.41 2.90
N ILE A 13 0.64 9.27 3.37
CA ILE A 13 -0.36 8.48 2.66
C ILE A 13 -1.47 8.11 3.62
N LYS A 14 -2.70 8.50 3.27
CA LYS A 14 -3.91 8.00 3.91
C LYS A 14 -4.50 6.90 3.05
N VAL A 15 -4.51 5.67 3.57
CA VAL A 15 -5.27 4.56 3.00
C VAL A 15 -6.72 4.72 3.46
N ILE A 16 -7.61 5.10 2.54
CA ILE A 16 -9.01 5.44 2.86
C ILE A 16 -9.85 4.17 2.81
N SER A 17 -9.94 3.54 1.65
CA SER A 17 -10.77 2.37 1.39
C SER A 17 -10.21 1.49 0.27
N GLY A 18 -10.80 0.32 0.09
CA GLY A 18 -10.63 -0.54 -1.07
C GLY A 18 -11.94 -0.66 -1.85
N PHE A 19 -11.87 -1.12 -3.09
CA PHE A 19 -13.01 -1.39 -3.95
C PHE A 19 -12.81 -2.71 -4.68
N LEU A 20 -13.80 -3.61 -4.58
CA LEU A 20 -13.84 -4.91 -5.26
C LEU A 20 -12.52 -5.70 -5.13
N LEU A 21 -12.02 -5.86 -3.91
CA LEU A 21 -10.82 -6.65 -3.68
C LEU A 21 -11.11 -8.12 -4.00
N PRO A 22 -10.21 -8.82 -4.71
CA PRO A 22 -10.47 -10.20 -5.06
C PRO A 22 -10.43 -11.09 -3.81
N PRO A 23 -11.17 -12.20 -3.81
CA PRO A 23 -11.03 -13.23 -2.79
C PRO A 23 -9.59 -13.78 -2.79
N SER A 24 -9.10 -14.15 -1.61
CA SER A 24 -7.85 -14.92 -1.48
C SER A 24 -8.06 -16.36 -1.95
N LYS A 25 -7.00 -17.14 -2.18
CA LYS A 25 -7.19 -18.54 -2.62
C LYS A 25 -7.83 -19.38 -1.52
N LEU A 26 -7.58 -19.03 -0.26
CA LEU A 26 -8.08 -19.73 0.91
C LEU A 26 -9.45 -19.21 1.38
N SER A 27 -9.82 -17.98 1.03
CA SER A 27 -11.16 -17.43 1.26
C SER A 27 -11.87 -17.16 -0.06
N LYS A 28 -12.57 -18.19 -0.59
CA LYS A 28 -13.28 -18.15 -1.88
C LYS A 28 -14.53 -17.26 -1.90
N THR A 29 -14.79 -16.49 -0.84
CA THR A 29 -15.98 -15.63 -0.71
C THR A 29 -15.57 -14.20 -0.33
N ASN A 30 -16.47 -13.23 -0.44
CA ASN A 30 -16.20 -11.82 -0.07
C ASN A 30 -16.01 -11.58 1.45
N THR A 31 -15.80 -12.64 2.23
CA THR A 31 -15.54 -12.60 3.68
C THR A 31 -14.05 -12.48 4.02
N ALA A 32 -13.19 -12.18 3.04
CA ALA A 32 -11.79 -11.89 3.32
C ALA A 32 -11.64 -10.78 4.37
N ASN A 33 -10.53 -10.83 5.09
CA ASN A 33 -10.15 -9.89 6.14
C ASN A 33 -8.99 -9.01 5.65
N PRO A 34 -9.23 -8.07 4.72
CA PRO A 34 -8.14 -7.41 4.04
C PRO A 34 -7.34 -6.48 4.96
N VAL A 35 -6.03 -6.51 4.76
CA VAL A 35 -5.01 -5.66 5.35
C VAL A 35 -4.23 -5.01 4.20
N VAL A 36 -3.92 -3.72 4.34
CA VAL A 36 -3.03 -3.02 3.41
C VAL A 36 -1.70 -2.76 4.10
N THR A 37 -0.62 -3.18 3.46
CA THR A 37 0.75 -2.91 3.87
C THR A 37 1.39 -1.96 2.85
N LEU A 38 1.91 -0.84 3.33
CA LEU A 38 2.71 0.11 2.57
C LEU A 38 4.19 -0.16 2.84
N GLU A 39 4.96 -0.44 1.79
CA GLU A 39 6.37 -0.80 1.88
C GLU A 39 7.20 0.19 1.07
N ILE A 40 8.22 0.77 1.69
CA ILE A 40 9.24 1.55 1.01
C ILE A 40 10.41 0.62 0.70
N TYR A 41 10.76 0.54 -0.57
CA TYR A 41 11.97 -0.11 -1.06
C TYR A 41 12.95 0.96 -1.56
N GLY A 42 14.25 0.71 -1.47
CA GLY A 42 15.29 1.65 -1.86
C GLY A 42 16.59 1.36 -1.11
N VAL A 43 17.35 2.40 -0.82
CA VAL A 43 18.56 2.28 0.02
C VAL A 43 18.22 1.72 1.40
N PRO A 44 19.11 0.95 2.05
CA PRO A 44 18.80 0.27 3.31
C PRO A 44 18.28 1.20 4.41
N SER A 45 18.72 2.46 4.45
CA SER A 45 18.26 3.43 5.45
C SER A 45 16.82 3.93 5.26
N ASP A 46 16.21 3.75 4.08
CA ASP A 46 14.85 4.19 3.77
C ASP A 46 13.84 3.04 3.81
N GLN A 47 14.32 1.78 3.83
CA GLN A 47 13.46 0.61 3.82
C GLN A 47 12.61 0.52 5.09
N CYS A 48 11.30 0.48 4.92
CA CYS A 48 10.37 0.33 6.03
C CYS A 48 9.01 -0.19 5.55
N SER A 49 8.23 -0.74 6.47
CA SER A 49 6.90 -1.29 6.20
C SER A 49 5.92 -0.85 7.28
N LYS A 50 4.73 -0.40 6.87
CA LYS A 50 3.64 0.01 7.78
C LYS A 50 2.32 -0.56 7.27
N LYS A 51 1.49 -1.09 8.17
CA LYS A 51 0.23 -1.75 7.82
C LYS A 51 -0.99 -1.13 8.48
N THR A 52 -2.14 -1.26 7.84
CA THR A 52 -3.44 -0.89 8.40
C THR A 52 -3.86 -1.88 9.48
N LYS A 53 -4.96 -1.55 10.18
CA LYS A 53 -5.75 -2.59 10.87
C LYS A 53 -6.44 -3.47 9.83
N VAL A 54 -6.94 -4.60 10.31
CA VAL A 54 -7.70 -5.56 9.51
C VAL A 54 -9.13 -5.05 9.35
N ALA A 55 -9.65 -5.04 8.12
CA ALA A 55 -11.07 -4.85 7.88
C ALA A 55 -11.73 -6.24 7.90
N LYS A 56 -12.54 -6.55 8.91
CA LYS A 56 -13.08 -7.90 9.10
C LYS A 56 -14.22 -8.19 8.14
N ASN A 57 -14.19 -9.37 7.50
CA ASN A 57 -15.24 -9.90 6.64
C ASN A 57 -15.78 -8.89 5.59
N ASN A 58 -14.90 -8.08 5.01
CA ASN A 58 -15.29 -7.06 4.05
C ASN A 58 -14.25 -6.88 2.94
N ALA A 59 -14.35 -7.69 1.89
CA ALA A 59 -13.53 -7.55 0.68
C ALA A 59 -14.14 -6.58 -0.36
N PHE A 60 -15.45 -6.32 -0.29
CA PHE A 60 -16.16 -5.57 -1.33
C PHE A 60 -15.84 -4.07 -1.28
N ASN A 61 -15.86 -3.47 -0.08
CA ASN A 61 -15.60 -2.04 0.12
C ASN A 61 -14.98 -1.73 1.50
N PRO A 62 -13.85 -2.37 1.88
CA PRO A 62 -13.22 -2.15 3.17
C PRO A 62 -12.85 -0.68 3.37
N GLN A 63 -12.92 -0.22 4.61
CA GLN A 63 -12.49 1.12 5.02
C GLN A 63 -11.45 1.02 6.13
N TRP A 64 -10.35 1.75 5.97
CA TRP A 64 -9.28 1.80 6.96
C TRP A 64 -9.07 3.19 7.51
N ASN A 65 -9.25 4.23 6.69
CA ASN A 65 -9.05 5.63 7.07
C ASN A 65 -7.75 5.89 7.86
N LYS A 66 -6.67 5.19 7.51
CA LYS A 66 -5.41 5.20 8.26
C LYS A 66 -4.34 6.01 7.52
N SER A 67 -3.78 7.00 8.21
CA SER A 67 -2.65 7.79 7.72
C SER A 67 -1.30 7.20 8.17
N PHE A 68 -0.33 7.28 7.27
CA PHE A 68 1.06 6.89 7.45
C PHE A 68 1.97 8.03 6.99
N THR A 69 3.09 8.19 7.67
CA THR A 69 4.14 9.14 7.30
C THR A 69 5.46 8.39 7.13
N PHE A 70 6.20 8.66 6.07
CA PHE A 70 7.50 8.09 5.78
C PHE A 70 8.51 9.22 5.60
N SER A 71 9.70 9.06 6.19
CA SER A 71 10.81 9.99 6.00
C SER A 71 11.86 9.28 5.16
N ILE A 72 12.05 9.75 3.93
CA ILE A 72 12.89 9.10 2.92
C ILE A 72 14.09 10.00 2.63
N LYS A 73 15.31 9.45 2.70
CA LYS A 73 16.57 10.16 2.49
C LYS A 73 16.92 10.30 1.02
N VAL A 74 16.69 9.25 0.23
CA VAL A 74 17.07 9.18 -1.19
C VAL A 74 15.83 8.80 -2.03
N PRO A 75 14.85 9.71 -2.16
CA PRO A 75 13.58 9.42 -2.84
C PRO A 75 13.75 9.03 -4.31
N GLU A 76 14.84 9.45 -4.96
CA GLU A 76 15.18 9.13 -6.35
C GLU A 76 15.46 7.64 -6.56
N LEU A 77 15.87 6.93 -5.50
CA LEU A 77 16.12 5.49 -5.51
C LEU A 77 15.03 4.69 -4.78
N ALA A 78 13.95 5.35 -4.38
CA ALA A 78 12.89 4.74 -3.60
C ALA A 78 11.67 4.38 -4.45
N MET A 79 11.06 3.25 -4.12
CA MET A 79 9.77 2.79 -4.62
C MET A 79 8.82 2.58 -3.46
N ILE A 80 7.53 2.73 -3.73
CA ILE A 80 6.47 2.34 -2.79
C ILE A 80 5.68 1.17 -3.36
N ARG A 81 5.45 0.14 -2.52
CA ARG A 81 4.51 -0.93 -2.80
C ARG A 81 3.29 -0.81 -1.89
N PHE A 82 2.13 -0.87 -2.51
CA PHE A 82 0.84 -1.11 -1.87
C PHE A 82 0.58 -2.61 -1.97
N CYS A 83 0.63 -3.33 -0.85
CA CYS A 83 0.34 -4.76 -0.78
C CYS A 83 -0.99 -4.97 -0.07
N VAL A 84 -1.89 -5.76 -0.66
CA VAL A 84 -3.15 -6.19 -0.07
C VAL A 84 -3.03 -7.66 0.28
N GLU A 85 -3.33 -7.99 1.52
CA GLU A 85 -3.30 -9.35 2.04
C GLU A 85 -4.64 -9.68 2.71
N ASP A 86 -5.02 -10.95 2.70
CA ASP A 86 -6.12 -11.49 3.51
C ASP A 86 -5.55 -12.08 4.80
N GLN A 87 -5.96 -11.53 5.95
CA GLN A 87 -5.56 -12.10 7.23
C GLN A 87 -6.42 -13.32 7.56
N ILE A 88 -5.82 -14.50 7.52
CA ILE A 88 -6.50 -15.74 7.84
C ILE A 88 -6.11 -16.15 9.27
N PRO A 89 -7.08 -16.27 10.19
CA PRO A 89 -6.82 -16.74 11.55
C PRO A 89 -6.05 -18.07 11.53
N MET A 90 -5.02 -18.16 12.36
CA MET A 90 -4.17 -19.37 12.54
C MET A 90 -3.30 -19.79 11.35
N VAL A 91 -3.50 -19.23 10.15
CA VAL A 91 -2.68 -19.52 8.95
C VAL A 91 -1.68 -18.40 8.66
N GLY A 92 -2.07 -17.15 8.90
CA GLY A 92 -1.27 -15.97 8.59
C GLY A 92 -1.85 -15.13 7.45
N ASN A 93 -1.04 -14.24 6.88
CA ASN A 93 -1.46 -13.37 5.79
C ASN A 93 -1.28 -14.07 4.45
N GLU A 94 -2.33 -14.11 3.63
CA GLU A 94 -2.25 -14.56 2.25
C GLU A 94 -2.19 -13.34 1.31
N PHE A 95 -1.24 -13.34 0.38
CA PHE A 95 -1.17 -12.32 -0.67
C PHE A 95 -2.44 -12.30 -1.52
N VAL A 96 -3.02 -11.12 -1.71
CA VAL A 96 -4.21 -10.91 -2.57
C VAL A 96 -3.81 -10.14 -3.83
N ALA A 97 -3.23 -8.95 -3.65
CA ALA A 97 -2.88 -8.08 -4.76
C ALA A 97 -1.79 -7.07 -4.39
N GLN A 98 -1.20 -6.44 -5.38
CA GLN A 98 -0.24 -5.37 -5.15
C GLN A 98 -0.24 -4.30 -6.24
N TYR A 99 0.39 -3.17 -5.93
CA TYR A 99 0.84 -2.20 -6.92
C TYR A 99 2.15 -1.56 -6.44
N THR A 100 3.14 -1.49 -7.31
CA THR A 100 4.46 -0.91 -6.99
C THR A 100 4.80 0.16 -8.01
N LEU A 101 5.30 1.31 -7.55
CA LEU A 101 5.78 2.38 -8.42
C LEU A 101 6.96 3.13 -7.79
N PRO A 102 7.86 3.72 -8.61
CA PRO A 102 8.84 4.69 -8.13
C PRO A 102 8.17 5.88 -7.46
N LEU A 103 8.81 6.44 -6.42
CA LEU A 103 8.28 7.66 -5.77
C LEU A 103 8.24 8.86 -6.73
N SER A 104 9.13 8.92 -7.72
CA SER A 104 9.08 9.95 -8.78
C SER A 104 7.81 9.90 -9.63
N CYS A 105 7.09 8.78 -9.65
CA CYS A 105 5.83 8.61 -10.38
C CYS A 105 4.59 8.85 -9.52
N ILE A 106 4.74 9.09 -8.21
CA ILE A 106 3.60 9.31 -7.32
C ILE A 106 3.06 10.73 -7.47
N SER A 107 1.74 10.87 -7.55
CA SER A 107 1.08 12.18 -7.67
C SER A 107 0.28 12.50 -6.41
N LYS A 108 0.37 13.76 -5.94
CA LYS A 108 -0.41 14.26 -4.78
C LYS A 108 -1.92 14.18 -5.01
N GLY A 109 -2.67 14.30 -3.92
CA GLY A 109 -4.13 14.38 -3.87
C GLY A 109 -4.80 13.03 -3.71
N TYR A 110 -6.11 12.99 -4.02
CA TYR A 110 -6.90 11.78 -4.02
C TYR A 110 -6.63 10.95 -5.28
N ARG A 111 -6.29 9.68 -5.11
CA ARG A 111 -5.92 8.77 -6.19
C ARG A 111 -6.54 7.40 -5.98
N HIS A 112 -6.87 6.73 -7.09
CA HIS A 112 -7.07 5.29 -7.10
C HIS A 112 -5.76 4.60 -7.46
N VAL A 113 -5.35 3.63 -6.65
CA VAL A 113 -4.23 2.73 -6.93
C VAL A 113 -4.83 1.45 -7.52
N PRO A 114 -4.63 1.18 -8.82
CA PRO A 114 -5.14 -0.05 -9.43
C PRO A 114 -4.36 -1.25 -8.88
N LEU A 115 -5.04 -2.38 -8.69
CA LEU A 115 -4.41 -3.58 -8.13
C LEU A 115 -4.02 -4.57 -9.22
N LEU A 116 -2.89 -5.24 -9.01
CA LEU A 116 -2.36 -6.31 -9.85
C LEU A 116 -2.27 -7.62 -9.06
N ASN A 117 -2.46 -8.75 -9.73
CA ASN A 117 -2.22 -10.04 -9.11
C ASN A 117 -0.72 -10.37 -9.01
N ARG A 118 -0.38 -11.55 -8.48
CA ARG A 118 1.02 -12.00 -8.32
C ARG A 118 1.82 -12.14 -9.61
N TYR A 119 1.13 -12.19 -10.76
CA TYR A 119 1.72 -12.27 -12.09
C TYR A 119 1.79 -10.91 -12.78
N GLY A 120 1.43 -9.81 -12.09
CA GLY A 120 1.40 -8.47 -12.65
C GLY A 120 0.20 -8.20 -13.56
N GLN A 121 -0.79 -9.09 -13.60
CA GLN A 121 -1.99 -8.89 -14.41
C GLN A 121 -2.97 -7.98 -13.68
N SER A 122 -3.61 -7.09 -14.44
CA SER A 122 -4.60 -6.14 -13.94
C SER A 122 -5.80 -6.84 -13.31
N LEU A 123 -6.23 -6.37 -12.14
CA LEU A 123 -7.42 -6.81 -11.43
C LEU A 123 -8.57 -5.80 -11.54
N LEU A 124 -8.53 -4.90 -12.52
CA LEU A 124 -9.58 -3.89 -12.69
C LEU A 124 -10.98 -4.54 -12.63
N PRO A 125 -11.92 -3.94 -11.88
CA PRO A 125 -11.85 -2.61 -11.27
C PRO A 125 -11.24 -2.56 -9.85
N ALA A 126 -10.60 -3.63 -9.35
CA ALA A 126 -10.04 -3.68 -8.00
C ALA A 126 -9.02 -2.55 -7.75
N SER A 127 -9.22 -1.76 -6.70
CA SER A 127 -8.35 -0.63 -6.39
C SER A 127 -8.34 -0.26 -4.91
N LEU A 128 -7.33 0.51 -4.51
CA LEU A 128 -7.33 1.26 -3.24
C LEU A 128 -7.61 2.73 -3.51
N PHE A 129 -8.43 3.35 -2.68
CA PHE A 129 -8.61 4.80 -2.66
C PHE A 129 -7.72 5.41 -1.58
N VAL A 130 -6.85 6.33 -1.99
CA VAL A 130 -5.82 6.92 -1.14
C VAL A 130 -5.76 8.43 -1.28
N HIS A 131 -5.27 9.12 -0.25
CA HIS A 131 -4.84 10.50 -0.33
C HIS A 131 -3.33 10.59 -0.10
N ILE A 132 -2.61 11.25 -1.00
CA ILE A 132 -1.15 11.33 -1.01
C ILE A 132 -0.72 12.79 -0.88
N TRP A 133 0.23 13.06 0.02
CA TRP A 133 0.87 14.36 0.17
C TRP A 133 2.37 14.18 0.41
N TYR A 134 3.19 15.14 -0.01
CA TYR A 134 4.63 15.13 0.29
C TYR A 134 5.27 16.52 0.21
N GLU A 135 6.35 16.72 0.96
CA GLU A 135 7.17 17.94 1.03
C GLU A 135 8.66 17.65 1.18
#